data_AF-A0A978TU54-F1
#
_entry.id   AF-A0A978TU54-F1
#
_cell.length_a   1.000
_cell.length_b   1.000
_cell.length_c   1.000
_cell.angle_alpha   90.00
_cell.angle_beta   90.00
_cell.angle_gamma   90.00
#
_symmetry.space_group_name_H-M   'P 1'
#
loop_
_entity.id
_entity.type
_entity.pdbx_description
1 polymer ?
#
loop_
_entity_poly.entity_id
_entity_poly.type
_entity_poly.pdbx_seq_one_letter_code
_entity_poly.pdbx_strand_id
1 'polypeptide(L)'
;MAIFGTFGNDILTGTPNADIIQALAGNDIAAGFDGADRIFGNGGGDVLAGNTGRDTIFGGRDNDTIWGGKDGDYLYGDLGTDIILGDLGDDFIRGGTLDPTSTPDVERDWLFGNRGQDTLLGDAGDDSLWGGKDNDLLQGEAGNDRLWGDIGSDTLMGGEGNDIFAIGRLTGIPGILSTGGDTRADADRIDDLGRGEDRIELIGDLTFDRLILTVENGSTVIRDSESGQFLATVTGVTDLEASDFIPLTSIPTPTPTPTPIPAPEPTPSTPFPTPTPSPTPTPSPAPTPSPAPTPISNPVYNFSTASNPVQEGDTTNTVTVLSLNRSANAVAEDVTLGFSTIQGGGNVTPATAGDDFNGDPIVVSFAAGETSKVVPFEILGDTNHENDEYIWLVMTGFSGSGQIGTTQPDAGFIILNDDTAPAAPTATDDGNYNINVGETLTIATSATNDLLDNDTLGFPTATLTQFGGGSLGGAVTDNDAGTTATLAGGTLTVN
;
A
#
# COMPACT_ATOMS: atom_id res chain seq x y z
N MET A 1 -8.75 -20.65 -18.86
CA MET A 1 -8.65 -22.12 -18.71
C MET A 1 -9.26 -22.52 -17.35
N ALA A 2 -9.36 -23.80 -16.98
CA ALA A 2 -9.87 -24.20 -15.66
C ALA A 2 -8.77 -24.93 -14.88
N ILE A 3 -8.52 -24.47 -13.65
CA ILE A 3 -7.50 -24.96 -12.73
C ILE A 3 -8.22 -25.40 -11.46
N PHE A 4 -7.92 -26.61 -10.99
CA PHE A 4 -8.55 -27.20 -9.82
C PHE A 4 -7.47 -27.63 -8.83
N GLY A 5 -7.64 -27.23 -7.58
CA GLY A 5 -6.91 -27.77 -6.44
C GLY A 5 -7.41 -29.15 -6.03
N THR A 6 -7.07 -29.48 -4.81
CA THR A 6 -7.38 -30.71 -4.07
C THR A 6 -8.21 -30.35 -2.84
N PHE A 7 -8.36 -31.25 -1.86
CA PHE A 7 -9.05 -30.93 -0.60
C PHE A 7 -8.07 -30.64 0.54
N GLY A 8 -6.84 -30.27 0.22
CA GLY A 8 -5.87 -29.77 1.19
C GLY A 8 -5.10 -28.62 0.58
N ASN A 9 -4.24 -27.98 1.37
CA ASN A 9 -3.56 -26.74 0.99
C ASN A 9 -2.81 -26.84 -0.35
N ASP A 10 -3.20 -25.99 -1.28
CA ASP A 10 -2.67 -25.92 -2.64
C ASP A 10 -2.01 -24.56 -2.94
N ILE A 11 -1.13 -24.56 -3.94
CA ILE A 11 -0.63 -23.35 -4.57
C ILE A 11 -1.06 -23.40 -6.04
N LEU A 12 -1.97 -22.51 -6.41
CA LEU A 12 -2.61 -22.46 -7.71
C LEU A 12 -2.18 -21.19 -8.43
N THR A 13 -1.93 -21.34 -9.72
CA THR A 13 -1.39 -20.26 -10.53
C THR A 13 -2.05 -20.29 -11.90
N GLY A 14 -2.68 -19.17 -12.24
CA GLY A 14 -3.29 -18.89 -13.53
C GLY A 14 -2.27 -18.73 -14.65
N THR A 15 -2.78 -18.34 -15.80
CA THR A 15 -2.05 -18.04 -17.01
C THR A 15 -2.31 -16.58 -17.38
N PRO A 16 -1.60 -16.00 -18.37
CA PRO A 16 -1.92 -14.65 -18.83
C PRO A 16 -3.25 -14.51 -19.61
N ASN A 17 -4.18 -15.47 -19.48
CA ASN A 17 -5.50 -15.40 -20.11
C ASN A 17 -6.55 -15.70 -19.05
N ALA A 18 -7.78 -15.22 -19.27
CA ALA A 18 -8.93 -15.53 -18.43
C ALA A 18 -9.03 -17.01 -17.99
N ASP A 19 -8.92 -17.22 -16.70
CA ASP A 19 -8.89 -18.48 -15.98
C ASP A 19 -10.06 -18.62 -14.99
N ILE A 20 -10.36 -19.87 -14.66
CA ILE A 20 -11.27 -20.24 -13.58
C ILE A 20 -10.44 -21.10 -12.64
N ILE A 21 -10.18 -20.60 -11.44
CA ILE A 21 -9.40 -21.28 -10.41
C ILE A 21 -10.36 -21.71 -9.30
N GLN A 22 -10.41 -23.02 -9.01
CA GLN A 22 -11.16 -23.57 -7.89
C GLN A 22 -10.20 -24.21 -6.90
N ALA A 23 -10.01 -23.58 -5.74
CA ALA A 23 -9.10 -24.05 -4.71
C ALA A 23 -9.65 -25.26 -3.94
N LEU A 24 -10.95 -25.23 -3.66
CA LEU A 24 -11.78 -26.24 -2.99
C LEU A 24 -11.68 -26.18 -1.46
N ALA A 25 -11.04 -27.15 -0.80
CA ALA A 25 -10.96 -27.11 0.65
C ALA A 25 -9.51 -27.12 1.06
N GLY A 26 -9.15 -26.39 2.11
CA GLY A 26 -7.76 -26.22 2.50
C GLY A 26 -7.47 -24.75 2.71
N ASN A 27 -6.28 -24.44 3.22
CA ASN A 27 -5.80 -23.07 3.22
C ASN A 27 -4.89 -22.91 2.00
N ASP A 28 -5.43 -22.30 0.95
CA ASP A 28 -4.87 -22.28 -0.38
C ASP A 28 -4.24 -20.93 -0.70
N ILE A 29 -3.31 -20.93 -1.65
CA ILE A 29 -2.78 -19.71 -2.27
C ILE A 29 -3.14 -19.77 -3.75
N ALA A 30 -3.86 -18.78 -4.26
CA ALA A 30 -4.24 -18.71 -5.67
C ALA A 30 -3.92 -17.35 -6.28
N ALA A 31 -3.32 -17.36 -7.47
CA ALA A 31 -3.04 -16.14 -8.24
C ALA A 31 -3.56 -16.25 -9.68
N GLY A 32 -4.29 -15.23 -10.17
CA GLY A 32 -4.80 -15.13 -11.54
C GLY A 32 -3.73 -14.79 -12.59
N PHE A 33 -2.91 -13.78 -12.28
CA PHE A 33 -1.93 -13.12 -13.16
C PHE A 33 -2.54 -12.08 -14.11
N ASP A 34 -2.54 -12.32 -15.42
CA ASP A 34 -3.15 -11.39 -16.37
C ASP A 34 -4.41 -12.05 -16.88
N GLY A 35 -5.49 -11.29 -17.03
CA GLY A 35 -6.68 -11.87 -17.62
C GLY A 35 -7.94 -11.23 -17.10
N ALA A 36 -8.99 -12.02 -17.04
CA ALA A 36 -10.22 -11.65 -16.37
C ALA A 36 -10.67 -12.94 -15.72
N ASP A 37 -10.11 -13.18 -14.54
CA ASP A 37 -10.08 -14.46 -13.87
C ASP A 37 -11.25 -14.59 -12.91
N ARG A 38 -11.62 -15.83 -12.64
CA ARG A 38 -12.59 -16.18 -11.60
C ARG A 38 -11.93 -17.10 -10.61
N ILE A 39 -11.68 -16.61 -9.41
CA ILE A 39 -10.99 -17.33 -8.35
C ILE A 39 -12.00 -17.66 -7.25
N PHE A 40 -12.03 -18.93 -6.84
CA PHE A 40 -12.86 -19.42 -5.76
C PHE A 40 -11.96 -20.11 -4.71
N GLY A 41 -11.81 -19.52 -3.53
CA GLY A 41 -11.15 -20.16 -2.37
C GLY A 41 -12.00 -21.32 -1.83
N ASN A 42 -13.28 -21.05 -1.63
CA ASN A 42 -14.36 -21.93 -1.17
C ASN A 42 -14.30 -22.29 0.32
N GLY A 43 -13.24 -22.86 0.87
CA GLY A 43 -13.28 -23.19 2.29
C GLY A 43 -11.94 -23.50 2.92
N GLY A 44 -11.73 -22.90 4.08
CA GLY A 44 -10.42 -22.75 4.71
C GLY A 44 -9.94 -21.32 4.49
N GLY A 45 -8.93 -20.91 5.26
CA GLY A 45 -8.44 -19.53 5.19
C GLY A 45 -7.43 -19.36 4.06
N ASP A 46 -7.86 -18.73 2.98
CA ASP A 46 -7.19 -18.64 1.70
C ASP A 46 -6.48 -17.29 1.47
N VAL A 47 -5.52 -17.30 0.56
CA VAL A 47 -4.77 -16.12 0.09
C VAL A 47 -4.95 -16.02 -1.41
N LEU A 48 -5.76 -15.08 -1.86
CA LEU A 48 -6.24 -14.99 -3.25
C LEU A 48 -5.81 -13.67 -3.90
N ALA A 49 -5.22 -13.72 -5.08
CA ALA A 49 -4.75 -12.53 -5.81
C ALA A 49 -5.22 -12.54 -7.27
N GLY A 50 -5.95 -11.50 -7.70
CA GLY A 50 -6.32 -11.30 -9.10
C GLY A 50 -5.11 -10.95 -9.95
N ASN A 51 -4.41 -9.90 -9.52
CA ASN A 51 -3.24 -9.25 -10.13
C ASN A 51 -3.59 -8.25 -11.22
N THR A 52 -3.82 -8.64 -12.47
CA THR A 52 -4.12 -7.66 -13.54
C THR A 52 -5.28 -8.08 -14.41
N GLY A 53 -6.05 -7.07 -14.79
CA GLY A 53 -7.29 -7.24 -15.53
C GLY A 53 -8.47 -7.51 -14.60
N ARG A 54 -9.68 -7.44 -15.16
CA ARG A 54 -10.91 -7.41 -14.36
C ARG A 54 -11.26 -8.80 -13.84
N ASP A 55 -10.96 -9.03 -12.58
CA ASP A 55 -11.10 -10.30 -11.90
C ASP A 55 -12.39 -10.38 -11.08
N THR A 56 -12.76 -11.60 -10.71
CA THR A 56 -13.82 -11.88 -9.76
C THR A 56 -13.35 -12.91 -8.77
N ILE A 57 -13.25 -12.54 -7.49
CA ILE A 57 -12.68 -13.36 -6.44
C ILE A 57 -13.71 -13.60 -5.34
N PHE A 58 -13.86 -14.87 -4.95
CA PHE A 58 -14.70 -15.33 -3.85
C PHE A 58 -13.80 -16.01 -2.82
N GLY A 59 -13.72 -15.47 -1.60
CA GLY A 59 -13.01 -16.06 -0.46
C GLY A 59 -13.63 -17.40 -0.10
N GLY A 60 -14.86 -17.37 0.42
CA GLY A 60 -15.71 -18.54 0.56
C GLY A 60 -16.11 -18.79 2.01
N ARG A 61 -15.37 -19.60 2.73
CA ARG A 61 -15.65 -19.88 4.15
C ARG A 61 -14.36 -19.80 4.91
N ASP A 62 -14.49 -19.35 6.16
CA ASP A 62 -13.36 -19.08 7.05
C ASP A 62 -12.66 -17.78 6.62
N ASN A 63 -11.57 -17.41 7.30
CA ASN A 63 -11.00 -16.08 7.18
C ASN A 63 -10.00 -16.01 6.02
N ASP A 64 -10.34 -15.22 5.01
CA ASP A 64 -9.62 -15.09 3.77
C ASP A 64 -8.85 -13.77 3.66
N THR A 65 -7.83 -13.75 2.81
CA THR A 65 -7.16 -12.52 2.39
C THR A 65 -7.17 -12.41 0.88
N ILE A 66 -7.74 -11.32 0.37
CA ILE A 66 -8.01 -11.10 -1.04
C ILE A 66 -7.32 -9.82 -1.51
N TRP A 67 -6.61 -9.90 -2.64
CA TRP A 67 -6.07 -8.75 -3.36
C TRP A 67 -6.65 -8.74 -4.79
N GLY A 68 -7.31 -7.65 -5.18
CA GLY A 68 -7.78 -7.42 -6.55
C GLY A 68 -6.61 -7.21 -7.49
N GLY A 69 -5.87 -6.13 -7.25
CA GLY A 69 -4.61 -5.84 -7.92
C GLY A 69 -4.72 -4.61 -8.82
N LYS A 70 -4.91 -4.82 -10.13
CA LYS A 70 -5.05 -3.75 -11.11
C LYS A 70 -6.33 -3.92 -11.88
N ASP A 71 -6.88 -2.79 -12.30
CA ASP A 71 -8.15 -2.68 -13.01
C ASP A 71 -9.34 -2.92 -12.06
N GLY A 72 -10.56 -2.55 -12.48
CA GLY A 72 -11.72 -2.61 -11.59
C GLY A 72 -12.26 -4.03 -11.44
N ASP A 73 -12.15 -4.57 -10.24
CA ASP A 73 -12.40 -5.95 -9.83
C ASP A 73 -13.71 -6.15 -9.06
N TYR A 74 -14.10 -7.41 -8.88
CA TYR A 74 -15.22 -7.81 -8.03
C TYR A 74 -14.76 -8.77 -6.93
N LEU A 75 -14.72 -8.31 -5.68
CA LEU A 75 -14.15 -9.02 -4.56
C LEU A 75 -15.22 -9.31 -3.49
N TYR A 76 -15.29 -10.58 -3.05
CA TYR A 76 -16.26 -11.07 -2.07
C TYR A 76 -15.54 -11.90 -1.01
N GLY A 77 -15.64 -11.54 0.27
CA GLY A 77 -15.12 -12.35 1.38
C GLY A 77 -15.95 -13.61 1.62
N ASP A 78 -17.28 -13.47 1.48
CA ASP A 78 -18.31 -14.49 1.70
C ASP A 78 -18.65 -14.75 3.17
N LEU A 79 -18.05 -15.76 3.83
CA LEU A 79 -18.34 -16.10 5.22
C LEU A 79 -17.04 -16.17 6.01
N GLY A 80 -16.83 -15.24 6.94
CA GLY A 80 -15.60 -15.24 7.70
C GLY A 80 -15.28 -13.87 8.25
N THR A 81 -14.07 -13.73 8.79
CA THR A 81 -13.51 -12.42 9.09
C THR A 81 -12.40 -12.18 8.09
N ASP A 82 -12.69 -11.39 7.08
CA ASP A 82 -11.90 -11.28 5.87
C ASP A 82 -11.12 -9.98 5.78
N ILE A 83 -10.04 -10.03 5.00
CA ILE A 83 -9.25 -8.85 4.64
C ILE A 83 -9.26 -8.74 3.12
N ILE A 84 -9.82 -7.64 2.60
CA ILE A 84 -9.99 -7.45 1.16
C ILE A 84 -9.37 -6.13 0.73
N LEU A 85 -8.48 -6.18 -0.26
CA LEU A 85 -7.80 -5.02 -0.84
C LEU A 85 -8.14 -4.94 -2.34
N GLY A 86 -8.73 -3.83 -2.78
CA GLY A 86 -8.96 -3.52 -4.21
C GLY A 86 -7.65 -3.22 -4.94
N ASP A 87 -6.79 -2.42 -4.31
CA ASP A 87 -5.50 -1.94 -4.81
C ASP A 87 -5.62 -0.81 -5.85
N LEU A 88 -5.55 -1.09 -7.16
CA LEU A 88 -5.60 -0.08 -8.21
C LEU A 88 -6.79 -0.35 -9.15
N GLY A 89 -7.73 0.57 -9.27
CA GLY A 89 -8.87 0.38 -10.16
C GLY A 89 -10.14 0.89 -9.53
N ASP A 90 -11.23 0.89 -10.29
CA ASP A 90 -12.56 1.18 -9.72
C ASP A 90 -13.16 -0.16 -9.28
N ASP A 91 -13.00 -0.52 -8.01
CA ASP A 91 -13.30 -1.83 -7.47
C ASP A 91 -14.70 -1.93 -6.84
N PHE A 92 -15.27 -3.13 -6.88
CA PHE A 92 -16.44 -3.48 -6.10
C PHE A 92 -16.05 -4.51 -5.04
N ILE A 93 -16.14 -4.10 -3.78
CA ILE A 93 -15.72 -4.89 -2.62
C ILE A 93 -16.93 -5.13 -1.71
N ARG A 94 -17.14 -6.39 -1.33
CA ARG A 94 -18.16 -6.79 -0.37
C ARG A 94 -17.57 -7.77 0.64
N GLY A 95 -17.74 -7.49 1.93
CA GLY A 95 -17.30 -8.39 3.00
C GLY A 95 -18.03 -9.74 2.93
N GLY A 96 -19.36 -9.70 2.96
CA GLY A 96 -20.18 -10.90 2.94
C GLY A 96 -20.54 -11.48 1.56
N THR A 97 -21.49 -12.43 1.58
CA THR A 97 -21.87 -13.21 0.40
C THR A 97 -22.69 -12.45 -0.64
N LEU A 98 -22.67 -12.90 -1.91
CA LEU A 98 -23.53 -12.37 -2.98
C LEU A 98 -25.00 -12.80 -2.90
N ASP A 99 -25.32 -13.88 -2.19
CA ASP A 99 -26.67 -14.45 -2.19
C ASP A 99 -27.50 -13.86 -1.04
N PRO A 100 -28.50 -13.00 -1.29
CA PRO A 100 -29.31 -12.40 -0.22
C PRO A 100 -30.21 -13.43 0.49
N THR A 101 -30.21 -14.69 0.05
CA THR A 101 -30.93 -15.80 0.70
C THR A 101 -30.01 -16.71 1.52
N SER A 102 -28.69 -16.50 1.46
CA SER A 102 -27.75 -17.15 2.35
C SER A 102 -27.95 -16.66 3.79
N THR A 103 -27.35 -17.36 4.74
CA THR A 103 -27.20 -16.81 6.08
C THR A 103 -26.32 -15.57 5.96
N PRO A 104 -26.76 -14.39 6.44
CA PRO A 104 -25.89 -13.22 6.49
C PRO A 104 -24.59 -13.60 7.19
N ASP A 105 -23.47 -13.15 6.64
CA ASP A 105 -22.26 -13.03 7.43
C ASP A 105 -22.53 -11.99 8.52
N VAL A 106 -22.09 -12.24 9.74
CA VAL A 106 -22.23 -11.31 10.88
C VAL A 106 -20.89 -11.08 11.57
N GLU A 107 -19.83 -11.62 10.99
CA GLU A 107 -18.47 -11.47 11.42
C GLU A 107 -17.93 -10.09 10.98
N ARG A 108 -16.70 -9.75 11.36
CA ARG A 108 -16.11 -8.44 11.04
C ARG A 108 -15.21 -8.58 9.84
N ASP A 109 -15.29 -7.63 8.92
CA ASP A 109 -14.38 -7.52 7.79
C ASP A 109 -13.55 -6.23 7.78
N TRP A 110 -12.41 -6.31 7.09
CA TRP A 110 -11.56 -5.16 6.78
C TRP A 110 -11.46 -4.96 5.27
N LEU A 111 -12.05 -3.88 4.79
CA LEU A 111 -12.17 -3.58 3.36
C LEU A 111 -11.37 -2.33 3.00
N PHE A 112 -10.50 -2.44 2.01
CA PHE A 112 -9.63 -1.35 1.53
C PHE A 112 -9.81 -1.16 0.02
N GLY A 113 -10.36 -0.03 -0.42
CA GLY A 113 -10.45 0.33 -1.84
C GLY A 113 -9.08 0.67 -2.42
N ASN A 114 -8.29 1.44 -1.65
CA ASN A 114 -6.96 1.96 -1.98
C ASN A 114 -6.99 3.07 -3.03
N ARG A 115 -6.98 2.78 -4.33
CA ARG A 115 -6.96 3.84 -5.35
C ARG A 115 -7.91 3.52 -6.49
N GLY A 116 -8.86 4.42 -6.67
CA GLY A 116 -9.80 4.50 -7.77
C GLY A 116 -11.16 4.85 -7.19
N GLN A 117 -12.22 4.83 -8.00
CA GLN A 117 -13.56 5.11 -7.48
C GLN A 117 -14.22 3.81 -7.05
N ASP A 118 -14.07 3.49 -5.77
CA ASP A 118 -14.41 2.19 -5.22
C ASP A 118 -15.82 2.16 -4.63
N THR A 119 -16.41 0.97 -4.58
CA THR A 119 -17.65 0.70 -3.86
C THR A 119 -17.40 -0.40 -2.84
N LEU A 120 -17.50 -0.06 -1.55
CA LEU A 120 -17.27 -0.94 -0.42
C LEU A 120 -18.58 -1.19 0.33
N LEU A 121 -18.95 -2.46 0.51
CA LEU A 121 -20.12 -2.89 1.29
C LEU A 121 -19.66 -3.79 2.44
N GLY A 122 -19.86 -3.37 3.69
CA GLY A 122 -19.53 -4.14 4.89
C GLY A 122 -20.37 -5.41 5.03
N ASP A 123 -21.67 -5.31 4.76
CA ASP A 123 -22.70 -6.31 5.09
C ASP A 123 -23.09 -6.30 6.58
N ALA A 124 -23.54 -7.42 7.13
CA ALA A 124 -23.81 -7.46 8.56
C ALA A 124 -22.50 -7.80 9.28
N GLY A 125 -22.22 -7.15 10.40
CA GLY A 125 -20.89 -7.21 10.98
C GLY A 125 -20.55 -5.93 11.72
N ASP A 126 -19.43 -5.93 12.46
CA ASP A 126 -18.87 -4.67 12.97
C ASP A 126 -17.64 -4.34 12.12
N ASP A 127 -17.84 -3.76 10.94
CA ASP A 127 -16.86 -3.71 9.86
C ASP A 127 -15.96 -2.47 9.89
N SER A 128 -14.90 -2.50 9.10
CA SER A 128 -13.99 -1.38 8.93
C SER A 128 -13.64 -1.17 7.46
N LEU A 129 -14.04 -0.01 6.94
CA LEU A 129 -13.99 0.32 5.52
C LEU A 129 -13.09 1.54 5.30
N TRP A 130 -12.11 1.41 4.42
CA TRP A 130 -11.24 2.48 3.94
C TRP A 130 -11.41 2.66 2.43
N GLY A 131 -11.91 3.82 2.00
CA GLY A 131 -12.03 4.16 0.58
C GLY A 131 -10.65 4.31 -0.04
N GLY A 132 -9.88 5.27 0.47
CA GLY A 132 -8.48 5.44 0.13
C GLY A 132 -8.25 6.72 -0.66
N LYS A 133 -8.13 6.63 -1.98
CA LYS A 133 -7.94 7.77 -2.87
C LYS A 133 -8.99 7.75 -3.95
N ASP A 134 -9.35 8.96 -4.38
CA ASP A 134 -10.38 9.25 -5.37
C ASP A 134 -11.77 9.21 -4.72
N ASN A 135 -12.87 9.16 -5.46
CA ASN A 135 -14.21 9.37 -4.87
C ASN A 135 -14.92 8.03 -4.66
N ASP A 136 -15.10 7.65 -3.41
CA ASP A 136 -15.57 6.32 -3.02
C ASP A 136 -17.01 6.31 -2.48
N LEU A 137 -17.62 5.13 -2.54
CA LEU A 137 -18.89 4.81 -1.90
C LEU A 137 -18.69 3.74 -0.84
N LEU A 138 -18.87 4.10 0.43
CA LEU A 138 -18.76 3.19 1.57
C LEU A 138 -20.12 3.01 2.22
N GLN A 139 -20.55 1.76 2.39
CA GLN A 139 -21.76 1.40 3.11
C GLN A 139 -21.46 0.32 4.15
N GLY A 140 -21.61 0.64 5.44
CA GLY A 140 -21.44 -0.30 6.54
C GLY A 140 -22.48 -1.42 6.51
N GLU A 141 -23.74 -1.03 6.31
CA GLU A 141 -24.93 -1.89 6.34
C GLU A 141 -25.42 -2.19 7.76
N ALA A 142 -25.12 -3.34 8.38
CA ALA A 142 -25.73 -3.67 9.68
C ALA A 142 -24.71 -4.07 10.75
N GLY A 143 -24.54 -3.23 11.74
CA GLY A 143 -23.74 -3.44 12.94
C GLY A 143 -23.00 -2.16 13.30
N ASN A 144 -21.91 -2.23 14.06
CA ASN A 144 -21.23 -1.00 14.51
C ASN A 144 -19.96 -0.77 13.69
N ASP A 145 -20.12 -0.03 12.61
CA ASP A 145 -19.12 0.08 11.57
C ASP A 145 -18.21 1.30 11.75
N ARG A 146 -17.06 1.24 11.10
CA ARG A 146 -16.15 2.39 10.99
C ARG A 146 -15.81 2.66 9.53
N LEU A 147 -16.07 3.88 9.10
CA LEU A 147 -15.92 4.31 7.71
C LEU A 147 -14.92 5.46 7.63
N TRP A 148 -13.86 5.23 6.86
CA TRP A 148 -12.86 6.22 6.46
C TRP A 148 -12.95 6.41 4.94
N GLY A 149 -13.50 7.53 4.48
CA GLY A 149 -13.40 7.89 3.05
C GLY A 149 -11.95 8.09 2.62
N ASP A 150 -11.14 8.64 3.55
CA ASP A 150 -9.76 9.07 3.31
C ASP A 150 -9.68 10.24 2.32
N ILE A 151 -8.99 10.13 1.19
CA ILE A 151 -8.73 11.25 0.29
C ILE A 151 -9.73 11.22 -0.87
N GLY A 152 -10.67 12.15 -0.88
CA GLY A 152 -11.69 12.12 -1.92
C GLY A 152 -12.83 13.06 -1.66
N SER A 153 -13.85 12.99 -2.52
CA SER A 153 -15.20 13.38 -2.15
C SER A 153 -16.03 12.11 -2.03
N ASP A 154 -16.05 11.57 -0.82
CA ASP A 154 -16.62 10.25 -0.57
C ASP A 154 -18.08 10.31 -0.15
N THR A 155 -18.82 9.23 -0.37
CA THR A 155 -20.16 9.03 0.18
C THR A 155 -20.13 7.91 1.21
N LEU A 156 -20.46 8.26 2.45
CA LEU A 156 -20.41 7.37 3.61
C LEU A 156 -21.83 7.14 4.15
N MET A 157 -22.20 5.87 4.30
CA MET A 157 -23.46 5.42 4.89
C MET A 157 -23.17 4.35 5.94
N GLY A 158 -23.52 4.60 7.19
CA GLY A 158 -23.28 3.65 8.29
C GLY A 158 -24.27 2.49 8.23
N GLY A 159 -25.56 2.81 8.09
CA GLY A 159 -26.64 1.84 8.09
C GLY A 159 -27.28 1.65 9.48
N GLU A 160 -27.55 0.41 9.86
CA GLU A 160 -28.14 0.06 11.15
C GLU A 160 -27.05 -0.20 12.19
N GLY A 161 -26.99 0.60 13.26
CA GLY A 161 -26.15 0.32 14.41
C GLY A 161 -25.52 1.59 14.96
N ASN A 162 -24.38 1.49 15.65
CA ASN A 162 -23.68 2.66 16.19
C ASN A 162 -22.39 2.88 15.41
N ASP A 163 -22.46 3.73 14.38
CA ASP A 163 -21.38 3.85 13.41
C ASP A 163 -20.45 5.00 13.70
N ILE A 164 -19.24 4.92 13.16
CA ILE A 164 -18.23 5.97 13.25
C ILE A 164 -17.80 6.40 11.85
N PHE A 165 -17.99 7.69 11.56
CA PHE A 165 -17.53 8.33 10.34
C PHE A 165 -16.28 9.15 10.62
N ALA A 166 -15.16 8.81 10.02
CA ALA A 166 -13.91 9.53 10.24
C ALA A 166 -13.73 10.68 9.25
N ILE A 167 -13.52 11.88 9.78
CA ILE A 167 -13.20 13.08 8.99
C ILE A 167 -12.05 13.82 9.68
N GLY A 168 -11.22 14.53 8.93
CA GLY A 168 -10.22 15.37 9.57
C GLY A 168 -9.03 15.70 8.71
N ARG A 169 -7.89 15.93 9.36
CA ARG A 169 -6.67 16.40 8.70
C ARG A 169 -5.72 15.26 8.40
N LEU A 170 -5.12 15.34 7.21
CA LEU A 170 -4.06 14.44 6.78
C LEU A 170 -2.73 15.19 6.89
N THR A 171 -1.87 14.74 7.82
CA THR A 171 -0.55 15.35 8.03
C THR A 171 0.52 14.58 7.27
N GLY A 172 1.47 15.29 6.67
CA GLY A 172 2.63 14.67 6.02
C GLY A 172 2.49 14.43 4.52
N ILE A 173 1.38 14.84 3.90
CA ILE A 173 1.14 14.75 2.46
C ILE A 173 1.09 16.18 1.88
N PRO A 174 2.07 16.62 1.05
CA PRO A 174 2.04 17.96 0.46
C PRO A 174 0.83 18.15 -0.48
N GLY A 175 0.04 19.21 -0.25
CA GLY A 175 -1.09 19.57 -1.10
C GLY A 175 -2.42 18.86 -0.78
N ILE A 176 -2.40 17.86 0.10
CA ILE A 176 -3.61 17.18 0.61
C ILE A 176 -3.62 17.38 2.11
N LEU A 177 -4.59 18.13 2.62
CA LEU A 177 -4.59 18.57 4.02
C LEU A 177 -5.74 17.96 4.84
N SER A 178 -6.76 17.40 4.21
CA SER A 178 -7.91 16.79 4.89
C SER A 178 -8.52 15.64 4.11
N THR A 179 -9.50 14.98 4.72
CA THR A 179 -10.29 13.93 4.06
C THR A 179 -11.13 14.47 2.90
N GLY A 180 -11.60 15.72 3.03
CA GLY A 180 -12.22 16.46 1.93
C GLY A 180 -11.23 17.35 1.18
N GLY A 181 -11.58 18.63 0.99
CA GLY A 181 -10.77 19.54 0.17
C GLY A 181 -11.08 21.02 0.26
N ASP A 182 -10.62 21.78 -0.75
CA ASP A 182 -10.65 23.24 -0.75
C ASP A 182 -12.05 23.80 -1.05
N THR A 183 -12.87 23.03 -1.78
CA THR A 183 -14.22 23.43 -2.13
C THR A 183 -15.26 22.55 -1.47
N ARG A 184 -16.50 23.03 -1.41
CA ARG A 184 -17.63 22.25 -0.92
C ARG A 184 -17.86 20.96 -1.72
N ALA A 185 -17.52 20.96 -3.01
CA ALA A 185 -17.70 19.79 -3.86
C ALA A 185 -16.68 18.69 -3.55
N ASP A 186 -15.61 19.02 -2.84
CA ASP A 186 -14.56 18.09 -2.41
C ASP A 186 -14.82 17.58 -0.98
N ALA A 187 -15.94 17.96 -0.36
CA ALA A 187 -16.26 17.50 0.98
C ALA A 187 -16.83 16.09 0.92
N ASP A 188 -16.53 15.28 1.93
CA ASP A 188 -17.20 14.00 2.14
C ASP A 188 -18.69 14.21 2.38
N ARG A 189 -19.49 13.18 2.14
CA ARG A 189 -20.93 13.19 2.37
C ARG A 189 -21.30 12.06 3.31
N ILE A 190 -21.80 12.42 4.49
CA ILE A 190 -22.36 11.47 5.45
C ILE A 190 -23.88 11.51 5.31
N ASP A 191 -24.49 10.41 4.87
CA ASP A 191 -25.87 10.43 4.37
C ASP A 191 -26.94 10.02 5.38
N ASP A 192 -26.57 9.30 6.44
CA ASP A 192 -27.52 8.66 7.34
C ASP A 192 -27.21 8.80 8.85
N LEU A 193 -26.35 9.74 9.24
CA LEU A 193 -25.96 9.97 10.65
C LEU A 193 -27.16 9.97 11.63
N GLY A 194 -27.35 8.85 12.33
CA GLY A 194 -28.34 8.60 13.37
C GLY A 194 -27.91 9.16 14.71
N ARG A 195 -28.45 10.31 15.10
CA ARG A 195 -28.06 10.95 16.38
C ARG A 195 -28.37 10.07 17.58
N GLY A 196 -27.34 9.84 18.41
CA GLY A 196 -27.42 9.03 19.62
C GLY A 196 -27.01 7.57 19.43
N GLU A 197 -26.86 7.14 18.18
CA GLU A 197 -26.30 5.85 17.78
C GLU A 197 -24.92 6.11 17.13
N ASP A 198 -24.87 6.99 16.12
CA ASP A 198 -23.65 7.27 15.36
C ASP A 198 -22.82 8.43 15.91
N ARG A 199 -21.55 8.44 15.51
CA ARG A 199 -20.55 9.44 15.90
C ARG A 199 -19.65 9.82 14.74
N ILE A 200 -19.12 11.03 14.79
CA ILE A 200 -18.07 11.50 13.87
C ILE A 200 -16.73 11.47 14.59
N GLU A 201 -15.77 10.70 14.08
CA GLU A 201 -14.39 10.71 14.57
C GLU A 201 -13.59 11.84 13.92
N LEU A 202 -12.88 12.61 14.74
CA LEU A 202 -11.97 13.65 14.27
C LEU A 202 -10.53 13.11 14.22
N ILE A 203 -10.00 12.97 13.01
CA ILE A 203 -8.63 12.48 12.78
C ILE A 203 -7.59 13.61 12.66
N GLY A 204 -6.32 13.26 12.89
CA GLY A 204 -5.20 14.20 12.89
C GLY A 204 -5.12 15.00 14.20
N ASP A 205 -4.84 16.31 14.09
CA ASP A 205 -4.79 17.25 15.22
C ASP A 205 -6.09 18.05 15.41
N LEU A 206 -7.18 17.57 14.82
CA LEU A 206 -8.46 18.26 14.81
C LEU A 206 -9.24 18.00 16.11
N THR A 207 -9.86 19.07 16.62
CA THR A 207 -10.71 19.04 17.82
C THR A 207 -12.01 19.80 17.52
N PHE A 208 -13.07 19.53 18.28
CA PHE A 208 -14.40 20.12 18.02
C PHE A 208 -14.39 21.66 17.99
N ASP A 209 -13.58 22.30 18.84
CA ASP A 209 -13.41 23.76 18.87
C ASP A 209 -12.69 24.34 17.65
N ARG A 210 -12.07 23.48 16.82
CA ARG A 210 -11.47 23.85 15.53
C ARG A 210 -12.43 23.67 14.36
N LEU A 211 -13.70 23.34 14.59
CA LEU A 211 -14.70 23.17 13.53
C LEU A 211 -15.51 24.45 13.31
N ILE A 212 -15.78 24.77 12.05
CA ILE A 212 -16.81 25.72 11.63
C ILE A 212 -17.99 24.92 11.08
N LEU A 213 -19.12 24.95 11.80
CA LEU A 213 -20.36 24.28 11.40
C LEU A 213 -21.32 25.30 10.76
N THR A 214 -21.74 25.06 9.52
CA THR A 214 -22.68 25.93 8.79
C THR A 214 -23.86 25.13 8.29
N VAL A 215 -25.08 25.56 8.56
CA VAL A 215 -26.28 24.90 8.06
C VAL A 215 -26.65 25.45 6.69
N GLU A 216 -26.75 24.58 5.70
CA GLU A 216 -27.10 24.92 4.32
C GLU A 216 -28.10 23.90 3.76
N ASN A 217 -29.24 24.37 3.25
CA ASN A 217 -30.27 23.52 2.63
C ASN A 217 -30.76 22.34 3.50
N GLY A 218 -30.69 22.45 4.83
CA GLY A 218 -31.10 21.38 5.75
C GLY A 218 -30.01 20.37 6.09
N SER A 219 -28.78 20.59 5.64
CA SER A 219 -27.59 19.79 5.97
C SER A 219 -26.56 20.65 6.71
N THR A 220 -25.67 20.01 7.48
CA THR A 220 -24.56 20.69 8.15
C THR A 220 -23.27 20.50 7.36
N VAL A 221 -22.65 21.60 6.97
CA VAL A 221 -21.32 21.63 6.36
C VAL A 221 -20.29 21.85 7.46
N ILE A 222 -19.32 20.94 7.54
CA ILE A 222 -18.23 20.95 8.50
C ILE A 222 -16.96 21.42 7.79
N ARG A 223 -16.34 22.47 8.33
CA ARG A 223 -15.05 22.98 7.86
C ARG A 223 -14.04 23.05 8.98
N ASP A 224 -12.78 22.95 8.60
CA ASP A 224 -11.67 23.28 9.48
C ASP A 224 -11.50 24.81 9.60
N SER A 225 -11.47 25.30 10.83
CA SER A 225 -11.34 26.73 11.14
C SER A 225 -9.97 27.35 10.81
N GLU A 226 -8.89 26.57 10.76
CA GLU A 226 -7.55 27.11 10.48
C GLU A 226 -7.21 27.06 8.99
N SER A 227 -7.42 25.91 8.33
CA SER A 227 -7.13 25.77 6.90
C SER A 227 -8.24 26.34 6.02
N GLY A 228 -9.49 26.35 6.53
CA GLY A 228 -10.68 26.70 5.76
C GLY A 228 -11.23 25.54 4.90
N GLN A 229 -10.58 24.38 4.90
CA GLN A 229 -11.00 23.24 4.09
C GLN A 229 -12.36 22.68 4.52
N PHE A 230 -13.08 22.14 3.55
CA PHE A 230 -14.32 21.41 3.73
C PHE A 230 -14.00 19.96 4.06
N LEU A 231 -14.52 19.49 5.19
CA LEU A 231 -14.29 18.14 5.66
C LEU A 231 -15.44 17.22 5.24
N ALA A 232 -16.67 17.61 5.60
CA ALA A 232 -17.85 16.82 5.27
C ALA A 232 -19.13 17.66 5.22
N THR A 233 -20.13 17.15 4.52
CA THR A 233 -21.52 17.56 4.56
C THR A 233 -22.34 16.43 5.18
N VAL A 234 -22.95 16.68 6.33
CA VAL A 234 -23.85 15.76 7.01
C VAL A 234 -25.28 16.02 6.55
N THR A 235 -25.85 15.08 5.80
CA THR A 235 -27.17 15.23 5.17
C THR A 235 -28.28 15.20 6.21
N GLY A 236 -29.23 16.15 6.13
CA GLY A 236 -30.45 16.12 6.94
C GLY A 236 -30.27 16.46 8.43
N VAL A 237 -29.04 16.71 8.88
CA VAL A 237 -28.73 17.13 10.26
C VAL A 237 -28.37 18.62 10.28
N THR A 238 -28.97 19.39 11.21
CA THR A 238 -28.81 20.86 11.24
C THR A 238 -28.27 21.43 12.56
N ASP A 239 -28.03 20.58 13.54
CA ASP A 239 -27.79 20.98 14.92
C ASP A 239 -26.75 20.08 15.62
N LEU A 240 -25.69 19.74 14.87
CA LEU A 240 -24.52 19.03 15.40
C LEU A 240 -23.91 19.77 16.61
N GLU A 241 -23.56 19.01 17.64
CA GLU A 241 -22.95 19.49 18.88
C GLU A 241 -21.75 18.62 19.28
N ALA A 242 -20.99 19.04 20.29
CA ALA A 242 -19.74 18.38 20.67
C ALA A 242 -19.91 16.88 21.02
N SER A 243 -21.08 16.47 21.52
CA SER A 243 -21.39 15.06 21.82
C SER A 243 -21.57 14.19 20.58
N ASP A 244 -21.80 14.77 19.40
CA ASP A 244 -21.86 14.01 18.14
C ASP A 244 -20.44 13.63 17.66
N PHE A 245 -19.37 14.18 18.25
CA PHE A 245 -17.98 13.97 17.84
C PHE A 245 -17.17 13.19 18.88
N ILE A 246 -16.21 12.38 18.43
CA ILE A 246 -15.18 11.77 19.27
C ILE A 246 -13.78 12.24 18.82
N PRO A 247 -12.92 12.72 19.74
CA PRO A 247 -11.50 12.91 19.43
C PRO A 247 -10.82 11.53 19.36
N LEU A 248 -9.76 11.41 18.56
CA LEU A 248 -8.88 10.23 18.52
C LEU A 248 -8.57 9.69 19.93
N THR A 249 -9.31 8.66 20.35
CA THR A 249 -8.94 7.83 21.49
C THR A 249 -8.26 6.62 20.89
N SER A 250 -6.92 6.57 20.98
CA SER A 250 -6.06 5.43 20.64
C SER A 250 -6.81 4.22 20.08
N ILE A 251 -6.79 4.08 18.76
CA ILE A 251 -7.23 2.86 18.08
C ILE A 251 -6.61 1.67 18.84
N PRO A 252 -7.38 0.67 19.29
CA PRO A 252 -6.77 -0.58 19.70
C PRO A 252 -6.01 -1.09 18.48
N THR A 253 -4.67 -0.99 18.52
CA THR A 253 -3.82 -1.71 17.58
C THR A 253 -4.37 -3.14 17.50
N PRO A 254 -4.62 -3.70 16.31
CA PRO A 254 -5.05 -5.09 16.20
C PRO A 254 -4.11 -5.88 17.10
N THR A 255 -4.68 -6.52 18.13
CA THR A 255 -3.88 -7.45 18.92
C THR A 255 -3.43 -8.47 17.89
N PRO A 256 -2.10 -8.67 17.68
CA PRO A 256 -1.64 -9.65 16.72
C PRO A 256 -2.39 -10.94 17.00
N THR A 257 -3.05 -11.48 15.98
CA THR A 257 -3.73 -12.77 16.03
C THR A 257 -2.84 -13.70 16.85
N PRO A 258 -3.35 -14.31 17.95
CA PRO A 258 -2.53 -15.19 18.76
C PRO A 258 -1.88 -16.19 17.81
N THR A 259 -0.54 -16.21 17.82
CA THR A 259 0.23 -17.21 17.08
C THR A 259 -0.47 -18.56 17.29
N PRO A 260 -0.78 -19.32 16.23
CA PRO A 260 -1.53 -20.56 16.35
C PRO A 260 -0.91 -21.38 17.48
N ILE A 261 -1.70 -21.60 18.54
CA ILE A 261 -1.28 -22.46 19.65
C ILE A 261 -0.96 -23.80 19.00
N PRO A 262 0.25 -24.36 19.17
CA PRO A 262 0.56 -25.69 18.67
C PRO A 262 -0.51 -26.65 19.19
N ALA A 263 -1.13 -27.41 18.29
CA ALA A 263 -2.15 -28.38 18.65
C ALA A 263 -1.67 -29.24 19.83
N PRO A 264 -2.48 -29.44 20.88
CA PRO A 264 -2.06 -30.23 22.03
C PRO A 264 -1.68 -31.64 21.59
N GLU A 265 -0.48 -32.05 22.00
CA GLU A 265 0.05 -33.39 21.78
C GLU A 265 -0.98 -34.45 22.23
N PRO A 266 -1.30 -35.47 21.41
CA PRO A 266 -2.27 -36.48 21.77
C PRO A 266 -1.80 -37.21 23.03
N THR A 267 -2.58 -37.09 24.10
CA THR A 267 -2.30 -37.81 25.35
C THR A 267 -2.41 -39.33 25.10
N PRO A 268 -1.41 -40.14 25.50
CA PRO A 268 -1.49 -41.57 25.34
C PRO A 268 -2.58 -42.14 26.26
N SER A 269 -3.56 -42.82 25.66
CA SER A 269 -4.58 -43.59 26.38
C SER A 269 -3.94 -44.68 27.24
N THR A 270 -4.29 -44.72 28.52
CA THR A 270 -3.90 -45.77 29.47
C THR A 270 -4.40 -47.15 29.03
N PRO A 271 -3.57 -48.20 28.98
CA PRO A 271 -4.06 -49.54 28.63
C PRO A 271 -4.74 -50.21 29.82
N PHE A 272 -5.87 -50.86 29.54
CA PHE A 272 -6.54 -51.82 30.43
C PHE A 272 -5.64 -53.06 30.66
N PRO A 273 -5.59 -53.65 31.87
CA PRO A 273 -4.79 -54.84 32.09
C PRO A 273 -5.55 -56.10 31.65
N THR A 274 -4.85 -57.04 31.00
CA THR A 274 -5.29 -58.44 30.82
C THR A 274 -4.08 -59.36 31.08
N PRO A 275 -4.24 -60.54 31.74
CA PRO A 275 -3.20 -61.10 32.58
C PRO A 275 -2.18 -62.00 31.87
N THR A 276 -1.07 -62.19 32.60
CA THR A 276 0.15 -62.96 32.33
C THR A 276 -0.07 -64.44 32.02
N PRO A 277 0.76 -65.02 31.12
CA PRO A 277 1.45 -66.25 31.50
C PRO A 277 2.97 -66.23 31.24
N SER A 278 3.66 -67.04 32.05
CA SER A 278 5.11 -67.22 32.23
C SER A 278 5.70 -68.29 31.26
N PRO A 279 7.03 -68.60 31.23
CA PRO A 279 8.09 -67.91 30.48
C PRO A 279 8.95 -68.84 29.58
N THR A 280 9.98 -68.25 28.92
CA THR A 280 11.30 -68.83 28.50
C THR A 280 11.38 -69.43 27.07
N PRO A 281 12.54 -69.41 26.33
CA PRO A 281 13.89 -68.86 26.57
C PRO A 281 14.42 -67.86 25.52
N THR A 282 15.50 -67.17 25.92
CA THR A 282 16.35 -66.25 25.15
C THR A 282 17.17 -66.94 24.04
N PRO A 283 17.24 -66.34 22.83
CA PRO A 283 18.41 -66.42 21.97
C PRO A 283 19.01 -65.04 21.62
N SER A 284 20.33 -65.09 21.42
CA SER A 284 21.33 -64.12 20.92
C SER A 284 20.85 -62.78 20.33
N PRO A 285 21.54 -61.65 20.63
CA PRO A 285 21.15 -60.32 20.15
C PRO A 285 21.22 -60.23 18.61
N ALA A 286 20.10 -59.83 18.01
CA ALA A 286 20.04 -59.33 16.64
C ALA A 286 20.68 -57.94 16.57
N PRO A 287 21.26 -57.53 15.42
CA PRO A 287 21.86 -56.21 15.28
C PRO A 287 20.84 -55.13 15.60
N THR A 288 21.24 -54.16 16.42
CA THR A 288 20.42 -53.01 16.78
C THR A 288 19.92 -52.34 15.50
N PRO A 289 18.60 -52.16 15.30
CA PRO A 289 18.11 -51.35 14.19
C PRO A 289 18.71 -49.95 14.32
N SER A 290 19.27 -49.45 13.22
CA SER A 290 19.72 -48.06 13.16
C SER A 290 18.55 -47.17 13.57
N PRO A 291 18.77 -46.18 14.45
CA PRO A 291 17.71 -45.25 14.84
C PRO A 291 17.06 -44.67 13.59
N ALA A 292 15.73 -44.58 13.60
CA ALA A 292 15.00 -43.82 12.59
C ALA A 292 15.59 -42.40 12.55
N PRO A 293 15.87 -41.85 11.35
CA PRO A 293 16.44 -40.52 11.25
C PRO A 293 15.51 -39.53 11.95
N THR A 294 16.08 -38.74 12.85
CA THR A 294 15.41 -37.60 13.48
C THR A 294 14.79 -36.74 12.37
N PRO A 295 13.53 -36.28 12.50
CA PRO A 295 12.97 -35.33 11.55
C PRO A 295 13.92 -34.14 11.44
N ILE A 296 14.47 -33.92 10.25
CA ILE A 296 15.30 -32.75 9.98
C ILE A 296 14.30 -31.61 9.82
N SER A 297 14.28 -30.66 10.75
CA SER A 297 13.50 -29.44 10.57
C SER A 297 14.07 -28.69 9.35
N ASN A 298 13.19 -28.20 8.48
CA ASN A 298 13.59 -27.35 7.37
C ASN A 298 14.39 -26.14 7.89
N PRO A 299 15.48 -25.75 7.22
CA PRO A 299 16.23 -24.58 7.61
C PRO A 299 15.43 -23.32 7.27
N VAL A 300 15.35 -22.41 8.22
CA VAL A 300 14.73 -21.09 8.06
C VAL A 300 15.83 -20.05 7.85
N TYR A 301 15.67 -19.21 6.83
CA TYR A 301 16.64 -18.20 6.43
C TYR A 301 16.11 -16.79 6.70
N ASN A 302 16.91 -15.94 7.34
CA ASN A 302 16.59 -14.53 7.55
C ASN A 302 17.84 -13.69 7.31
N PHE A 303 17.68 -12.48 6.76
CA PHE A 303 18.76 -11.51 6.73
C PHE A 303 19.09 -10.98 8.14
N SER A 304 20.26 -10.35 8.28
CA SER A 304 20.67 -9.62 9.50
C SER A 304 20.23 -8.15 9.43
N THR A 305 20.00 -7.52 10.61
CA THR A 305 19.42 -6.18 10.77
C THR A 305 20.31 -5.00 10.33
N ALA A 306 20.87 -5.02 9.13
CA ALA A 306 21.73 -3.94 8.63
C ALA A 306 21.23 -3.41 7.28
N SER A 307 20.30 -2.47 7.36
CA SER A 307 19.84 -1.60 6.26
C SER A 307 20.56 -0.25 6.34
N ASN A 308 21.89 -0.26 6.18
CA ASN A 308 22.62 1.00 6.07
C ASN A 308 22.52 1.50 4.62
N PRO A 309 22.33 2.80 4.39
CA PRO A 309 22.42 3.38 3.06
C PRO A 309 23.80 3.10 2.45
N VAL A 310 23.81 2.87 1.14
CA VAL A 310 25.02 2.58 0.35
C VAL A 310 25.27 3.77 -0.58
N GLN A 311 26.51 4.24 -0.67
CA GLN A 311 26.89 5.28 -1.64
C GLN A 311 27.20 4.61 -2.98
N GLU A 312 26.67 5.17 -4.06
CA GLU A 312 26.82 4.66 -5.42
C GLU A 312 28.28 4.72 -5.90
N GLY A 313 28.96 5.86 -5.65
CA GLY A 313 30.40 6.06 -5.82
C GLY A 313 30.79 6.49 -7.24
N ASP A 314 31.45 7.64 -7.40
CA ASP A 314 31.64 8.38 -8.67
C ASP A 314 32.13 7.63 -9.95
N THR A 315 32.72 6.43 -9.88
CA THR A 315 33.26 5.73 -11.09
C THR A 315 33.60 4.24 -10.86
N THR A 316 33.38 3.71 -9.66
CA THR A 316 33.81 2.35 -9.32
C THR A 316 32.73 1.64 -8.56
N ASN A 317 32.49 0.40 -8.94
CA ASN A 317 31.52 -0.42 -8.28
C ASN A 317 31.86 -0.63 -6.79
N THR A 318 30.87 -0.40 -5.93
CA THR A 318 30.99 -0.58 -4.48
C THR A 318 30.45 -1.95 -4.10
N VAL A 319 31.31 -2.83 -3.57
CA VAL A 319 30.89 -4.14 -3.05
C VAL A 319 30.33 -3.98 -1.64
N THR A 320 29.01 -4.15 -1.54
CA THR A 320 28.28 -4.14 -0.27
C THR A 320 28.10 -5.56 0.23
N VAL A 321 28.08 -5.75 1.55
CA VAL A 321 27.94 -7.06 2.17
C VAL A 321 26.80 -7.09 3.19
N LEU A 322 26.01 -8.15 3.13
CA LEU A 322 24.95 -8.45 4.10
C LEU A 322 25.20 -9.82 4.73
N SER A 323 24.65 -10.09 5.91
CA SER A 323 24.65 -11.46 6.46
C SER A 323 23.30 -12.13 6.29
N LEU A 324 23.29 -13.34 5.74
CA LEU A 324 22.14 -14.24 5.67
C LEU A 324 22.31 -15.33 6.73
N ASN A 325 21.38 -15.41 7.66
CA ASN A 325 21.39 -16.37 8.76
C ASN A 325 20.48 -17.55 8.45
N ARG A 326 20.91 -18.75 8.83
CA ARG A 326 20.20 -20.02 8.65
C ARG A 326 20.01 -20.71 10.00
N SER A 327 18.79 -21.17 10.30
CA SER A 327 18.56 -22.03 11.45
C SER A 327 19.37 -23.33 11.32
N ALA A 328 19.88 -23.85 12.44
CA ALA A 328 20.80 -24.99 12.42
C ALA A 328 20.23 -26.18 11.61
N ASN A 329 20.93 -26.62 10.56
CA ASN A 329 20.56 -27.74 9.70
C ASN A 329 21.80 -28.60 9.38
N ALA A 330 21.63 -29.92 9.32
CA ALA A 330 22.66 -30.91 9.03
C ALA A 330 22.98 -31.12 7.53
N VAL A 331 22.34 -30.38 6.60
CA VAL A 331 22.49 -30.55 5.14
C VAL A 331 23.05 -29.29 4.49
N ALA A 332 23.84 -29.46 3.43
CA ALA A 332 24.33 -28.38 2.59
C ALA A 332 23.24 -27.93 1.61
N GLU A 333 23.11 -26.62 1.39
CA GLU A 333 22.01 -26.06 0.61
C GLU A 333 22.41 -24.71 0.00
N ASP A 334 21.95 -24.47 -1.23
CA ASP A 334 22.13 -23.21 -1.93
C ASP A 334 20.84 -22.40 -1.82
N VAL A 335 20.98 -21.11 -1.49
CA VAL A 335 19.90 -20.12 -1.52
C VAL A 335 20.13 -19.20 -2.69
N THR A 336 19.13 -19.03 -3.55
CA THR A 336 19.14 -18.05 -4.63
C THR A 336 18.46 -16.78 -4.15
N LEU A 337 19.18 -15.67 -4.27
CA LEU A 337 18.67 -14.33 -3.98
C LEU A 337 18.44 -13.61 -5.31
N GLY A 338 17.26 -13.02 -5.46
CA GLY A 338 16.95 -12.08 -6.52
C GLY A 338 16.89 -10.65 -6.00
N PHE A 339 16.91 -9.71 -6.93
CA PHE A 339 16.69 -8.30 -6.63
C PHE A 339 15.22 -7.94 -6.91
N SER A 340 14.62 -7.16 -6.03
CA SER A 340 13.26 -6.65 -6.16
C SER A 340 13.24 -5.14 -5.95
N THR A 341 12.44 -4.46 -6.75
CA THR A 341 12.24 -3.01 -6.72
C THR A 341 10.78 -2.65 -6.37
N ILE A 342 9.99 -3.64 -5.91
CA ILE A 342 8.52 -3.54 -5.77
C ILE A 342 8.08 -3.17 -4.33
N GLN A 343 9.01 -2.85 -3.42
CA GLN A 343 8.67 -2.33 -2.09
C GLN A 343 9.30 -0.96 -1.82
N GLY A 344 8.47 0.06 -1.68
CA GLY A 344 8.90 1.38 -1.22
C GLY A 344 7.70 2.26 -0.91
N GLY A 345 7.30 2.31 0.36
CA GLY A 345 6.44 3.40 0.84
C GLY A 345 7.25 4.70 0.88
N GLY A 346 6.83 5.71 0.12
CA GLY A 346 7.47 7.03 0.07
C GLY A 346 7.92 7.45 -1.34
N ASN A 347 8.19 8.75 -1.53
CA ASN A 347 8.80 9.33 -2.75
C ASN A 347 10.28 8.93 -2.88
N VAL A 348 10.56 7.66 -3.17
CA VAL A 348 11.91 7.17 -3.49
C VAL A 348 11.86 6.43 -4.82
N THR A 349 12.91 6.58 -5.63
CA THR A 349 12.94 6.07 -7.00
C THR A 349 13.38 4.60 -6.99
N PRO A 350 12.76 3.68 -7.77
CA PRO A 350 13.23 2.30 -7.81
C PRO A 350 14.57 2.20 -8.55
N ALA A 351 15.52 1.46 -8.00
CA ALA A 351 16.80 1.20 -8.65
C ALA A 351 16.62 0.42 -9.98
N THR A 352 17.43 0.70 -10.99
CA THR A 352 17.43 0.09 -12.31
C THR A 352 18.57 -0.92 -12.47
N ALA A 353 18.22 -2.17 -12.81
CA ALA A 353 19.21 -3.21 -13.04
C ALA A 353 20.06 -2.90 -14.29
N GLY A 354 21.38 -2.92 -14.13
CA GLY A 354 22.36 -2.60 -15.18
C GLY A 354 22.85 -1.15 -15.14
N ASP A 355 22.09 -0.25 -14.53
CA ASP A 355 22.48 1.15 -14.31
C ASP A 355 23.08 1.27 -12.90
N ASP A 356 22.32 0.94 -11.84
CA ASP A 356 22.77 1.15 -10.44
C ASP A 356 23.24 -0.15 -9.74
N PHE A 357 22.91 -1.33 -10.29
CA PHE A 357 23.37 -2.61 -9.73
C PHE A 357 23.42 -3.74 -10.76
N ASN A 358 24.15 -4.81 -10.45
CA ASN A 358 24.12 -6.03 -11.26
C ASN A 358 22.87 -6.87 -10.93
N GLY A 359 21.95 -7.01 -11.88
CA GLY A 359 20.70 -7.75 -11.73
C GLY A 359 20.80 -9.28 -11.72
N ASP A 360 21.99 -9.86 -11.87
CA ASP A 360 22.17 -11.32 -11.84
C ASP A 360 21.85 -11.92 -10.45
N PRO A 361 21.07 -13.02 -10.36
CA PRO A 361 20.78 -13.66 -9.08
C PRO A 361 22.05 -14.11 -8.33
N ILE A 362 22.06 -13.91 -7.02
CA ILE A 362 23.18 -14.31 -6.15
C ILE A 362 22.91 -15.69 -5.57
N VAL A 363 23.83 -16.64 -5.76
CA VAL A 363 23.75 -17.98 -5.17
C VAL A 363 24.63 -18.07 -3.93
N VAL A 364 24.01 -18.34 -2.78
CA VAL A 364 24.67 -18.44 -1.48
C VAL A 364 24.69 -19.89 -1.01
N SER A 365 25.87 -20.52 -1.04
CA SER A 365 26.04 -21.93 -0.68
C SER A 365 26.39 -22.15 0.80
N PHE A 366 25.46 -22.72 1.58
CA PHE A 366 25.71 -23.12 2.96
C PHE A 366 26.24 -24.55 3.04
N ALA A 367 27.35 -24.76 3.76
CA ALA A 367 27.80 -26.09 4.12
C ALA A 367 26.90 -26.70 5.20
N ALA A 368 26.92 -28.03 5.35
CA ALA A 368 26.19 -28.70 6.44
C ALA A 368 26.59 -28.14 7.82
N GLY A 369 25.61 -27.73 8.63
CA GLY A 369 25.81 -27.15 9.95
C GLY A 369 26.15 -25.66 9.98
N GLU A 370 26.39 -25.01 8.84
CA GLU A 370 26.69 -23.58 8.76
C GLU A 370 25.43 -22.74 9.03
N THR A 371 25.52 -21.70 9.87
CA THR A 371 24.35 -20.93 10.31
C THR A 371 24.35 -19.47 9.86
N SER A 372 25.40 -19.02 9.16
CA SER A 372 25.47 -17.65 8.63
C SER A 372 26.42 -17.58 7.44
N LYS A 373 26.09 -16.73 6.47
CA LYS A 373 26.91 -16.40 5.30
C LYS A 373 26.94 -14.90 5.08
N VAL A 374 28.08 -14.42 4.61
CA VAL A 374 28.20 -13.06 4.08
C VAL A 374 27.86 -13.10 2.60
N VAL A 375 26.95 -12.23 2.19
CA VAL A 375 26.41 -12.09 0.83
C VAL A 375 26.96 -10.79 0.25
N PRO A 376 27.99 -10.84 -0.62
CA PRO A 376 28.44 -9.68 -1.36
C PRO A 376 27.50 -9.41 -2.55
N PHE A 377 27.21 -8.15 -2.79
CA PHE A 377 26.57 -7.66 -4.00
C PHE A 377 27.19 -6.33 -4.42
N GLU A 378 26.98 -5.94 -5.67
CA GLU A 378 27.69 -4.85 -6.31
C GLU A 378 26.72 -3.75 -6.69
N ILE A 379 26.96 -2.55 -6.17
CA ILE A 379 26.35 -1.30 -6.65
C ILE A 379 27.28 -0.72 -7.71
N LEU A 380 26.72 -0.40 -8.86
CA LEU A 380 27.42 0.23 -9.98
C LEU A 380 27.44 1.72 -9.72
N GLY A 381 28.57 2.37 -10.01
CA GLY A 381 28.77 3.79 -9.74
C GLY A 381 28.87 4.60 -11.02
N ASP A 382 28.23 5.77 -11.07
CA ASP A 382 28.30 6.68 -12.19
C ASP A 382 28.63 8.15 -11.82
N THR A 383 28.31 9.12 -12.71
CA THR A 383 28.58 10.56 -12.50
C THR A 383 27.34 11.43 -12.71
N ASN A 384 26.16 10.81 -12.81
CA ASN A 384 24.89 11.45 -13.08
C ASN A 384 24.25 11.87 -11.77
N HIS A 385 23.79 13.11 -11.70
CA HIS A 385 22.98 13.51 -10.56
C HIS A 385 21.56 12.95 -10.66
N GLU A 386 21.29 11.90 -9.88
CA GLU A 386 20.02 11.20 -9.81
C GLU A 386 19.35 11.35 -8.43
N ASN A 387 18.14 10.81 -8.24
CA ASN A 387 17.50 10.81 -6.93
C ASN A 387 18.02 9.62 -6.10
N ASP A 388 17.86 9.66 -4.78
CA ASP A 388 18.09 8.46 -3.96
C ASP A 388 17.16 7.32 -4.40
N GLU A 389 17.74 6.13 -4.55
CA GLU A 389 17.09 4.95 -5.11
C GLU A 389 16.99 3.83 -4.09
N TYR A 390 16.08 2.89 -4.32
CA TYR A 390 15.93 1.74 -3.42
C TYR A 390 15.98 0.40 -4.14
N ILE A 391 16.51 -0.60 -3.43
CA ILE A 391 16.64 -1.98 -3.89
C ILE A 391 16.47 -2.98 -2.74
N TRP A 392 15.87 -4.13 -3.03
CA TRP A 392 15.72 -5.23 -2.08
C TRP A 392 16.40 -6.50 -2.57
N LEU A 393 17.04 -7.23 -1.65
CA LEU A 393 17.39 -8.64 -1.87
C LEU A 393 16.28 -9.52 -1.28
N VAL A 394 15.72 -10.37 -2.13
CA VAL A 394 14.65 -11.32 -1.78
C VAL A 394 15.11 -12.74 -2.07
N MET A 395 14.73 -13.70 -1.23
CA MET A 395 14.99 -15.11 -1.50
C MET A 395 14.02 -15.63 -2.56
N THR A 396 14.55 -16.05 -3.71
CA THR A 396 13.75 -16.48 -4.88
C THR A 396 13.79 -17.98 -5.12
N GLY A 397 14.69 -18.70 -4.44
CA GLY A 397 14.75 -20.15 -4.56
C GLY A 397 15.68 -20.81 -3.55
N PHE A 398 15.43 -22.10 -3.33
CA PHE A 398 16.24 -22.98 -2.50
C PHE A 398 16.54 -24.25 -3.29
N SER A 399 17.77 -24.76 -3.22
CA SER A 399 18.10 -26.06 -3.83
C SER A 399 17.60 -27.26 -3.03
N GLY A 400 17.09 -27.03 -1.81
CA GLY A 400 16.57 -28.03 -0.89
C GLY A 400 15.21 -27.65 -0.30
N SER A 401 15.04 -27.89 1.00
CA SER A 401 13.80 -27.67 1.73
C SER A 401 13.79 -26.39 2.56
N GLY A 402 14.68 -25.44 2.24
CA GLY A 402 14.76 -24.15 2.89
C GLY A 402 13.47 -23.35 2.84
N GLN A 403 13.28 -22.55 3.87
CA GLN A 403 12.12 -21.69 4.05
C GLN A 403 12.58 -20.27 4.37
N ILE A 404 11.84 -19.28 3.86
CA ILE A 404 12.06 -17.87 4.21
C ILE A 404 11.51 -17.66 5.63
N GLY A 405 12.28 -17.00 6.48
CA GLY A 405 11.89 -16.68 7.84
C GLY A 405 11.05 -15.41 7.92
N THR A 406 10.28 -15.28 8.99
CA THR A 406 9.31 -14.20 9.18
C THR A 406 9.88 -12.97 9.90
N THR A 407 11.13 -13.02 10.37
CA THR A 407 11.71 -11.91 11.14
C THR A 407 12.37 -10.87 10.25
N GLN A 408 13.08 -11.31 9.21
CA GLN A 408 13.70 -10.47 8.17
C GLN A 408 13.78 -11.28 6.86
N PRO A 409 12.65 -11.43 6.15
CA PRO A 409 12.55 -12.25 4.93
C PRO A 409 13.32 -11.64 3.75
N ASP A 410 13.52 -10.33 3.78
CA ASP A 410 14.13 -9.52 2.75
C ASP A 410 15.10 -8.50 3.38
N ALA A 411 15.89 -7.85 2.52
CA ALA A 411 16.81 -6.80 2.94
C ALA A 411 16.78 -5.64 1.96
N GLY A 412 16.26 -4.50 2.42
CA GLY A 412 16.16 -3.26 1.67
C GLY A 412 17.35 -2.33 1.89
N PHE A 413 17.71 -1.61 0.84
CA PHE A 413 18.80 -0.64 0.80
C PHE A 413 18.34 0.63 0.10
N ILE A 414 18.86 1.76 0.56
CA ILE A 414 18.82 3.02 -0.17
C ILE A 414 20.20 3.22 -0.78
N ILE A 415 20.25 3.36 -2.11
CA ILE A 415 21.41 3.84 -2.86
C ILE A 415 21.34 5.36 -2.79
N LEU A 416 22.32 5.96 -2.14
CA LEU A 416 22.44 7.40 -2.01
C LEU A 416 23.24 7.92 -3.18
N ASN A 417 22.68 8.94 -3.84
CA ASN A 417 23.40 9.66 -4.86
C ASN A 417 24.49 10.55 -4.21
N ASP A 418 25.77 10.30 -4.53
CA ASP A 418 26.90 11.12 -4.12
C ASP A 418 27.33 12.16 -5.16
N ASP A 419 26.69 12.18 -6.34
CA ASP A 419 27.00 13.14 -7.39
C ASP A 419 26.47 14.54 -7.10
N THR A 420 27.32 15.50 -7.42
CA THR A 420 27.00 16.92 -7.25
C THR A 420 25.96 17.34 -8.27
N ALA A 421 24.80 17.82 -7.79
CA ALA A 421 23.78 18.41 -8.63
C ALA A 421 24.37 19.44 -9.60
N PRO A 422 24.04 19.37 -10.91
CA PRO A 422 24.52 20.36 -11.86
C PRO A 422 24.13 21.76 -11.41
N ALA A 423 25.06 22.71 -11.54
CA ALA A 423 24.81 24.10 -11.15
C ALA A 423 23.58 24.64 -11.91
N ALA A 424 22.66 25.28 -11.18
CA ALA A 424 21.48 25.88 -11.79
C ALA A 424 21.90 26.85 -12.93
N PRO A 425 21.20 26.85 -14.07
CA PRO A 425 21.51 27.76 -15.16
C PRO A 425 21.41 29.21 -14.67
N THR A 426 22.44 30.01 -14.96
CA THR A 426 22.48 31.41 -14.57
C THR A 426 21.69 32.25 -15.57
N ALA A 427 20.56 32.83 -15.17
CA ALA A 427 19.94 33.90 -15.94
C ALA A 427 20.88 35.11 -15.97
N THR A 428 21.11 35.68 -17.15
CA THR A 428 21.91 36.89 -17.32
C THR A 428 20.96 38.09 -17.50
N ASP A 429 21.09 39.11 -16.66
CA ASP A 429 20.35 40.38 -16.82
C ASP A 429 20.79 41.08 -18.11
N ASP A 430 19.87 41.22 -19.06
CA ASP A 430 20.07 41.81 -20.38
C ASP A 430 19.65 43.30 -20.45
N GLY A 431 19.24 43.89 -19.31
CA GLY A 431 19.06 45.32 -19.12
C GLY A 431 17.61 45.83 -19.15
N ASN A 432 17.44 47.16 -19.17
CA ASN A 432 16.13 47.79 -19.06
C ASN A 432 15.39 47.88 -20.41
N TYR A 433 14.10 47.51 -20.41
CA TYR A 433 13.23 47.59 -21.59
C TYR A 433 12.08 48.60 -21.44
N ASN A 434 11.77 49.33 -22.51
CA ASN A 434 10.61 50.22 -22.60
C ASN A 434 9.62 49.67 -23.63
N ILE A 435 8.37 49.47 -23.22
CA ILE A 435 7.29 48.98 -24.08
C ILE A 435 6.22 50.09 -24.21
N ASN A 436 5.77 50.38 -25.43
CA ASN A 436 4.72 51.37 -25.63
C ASN A 436 3.33 50.79 -25.32
N VAL A 437 2.39 51.66 -24.96
CA VAL A 437 0.99 51.27 -24.69
C VAL A 437 0.38 50.60 -25.92
N GLY A 438 -0.03 49.34 -25.78
CA GLY A 438 -0.69 48.56 -26.83
C GLY A 438 0.24 47.70 -27.69
N GLU A 439 1.56 47.70 -27.42
CA GLU A 439 2.48 46.74 -28.02
C GLU A 439 2.46 45.41 -27.26
N THR A 440 2.61 44.30 -27.98
CA THR A 440 2.72 42.95 -27.42
C THR A 440 4.21 42.59 -27.35
N LEU A 441 4.70 42.32 -26.14
CA LEU A 441 6.03 41.75 -25.94
C LEU A 441 5.95 40.24 -26.23
N THR A 442 6.87 39.72 -27.05
CA THR A 442 6.94 38.30 -27.39
C THR A 442 8.26 37.75 -26.90
N ILE A 443 8.22 36.77 -25.99
CA ILE A 443 9.44 36.11 -25.51
C ILE A 443 9.82 35.00 -26.51
N ALA A 444 10.99 35.08 -27.14
CA ALA A 444 11.44 34.18 -28.21
C ALA A 444 12.80 33.56 -27.89
N THR A 445 12.90 32.24 -28.04
CA THR A 445 14.09 31.44 -27.73
C THR A 445 15.30 31.65 -28.66
N SER A 446 15.31 32.66 -29.54
CA SER A 446 16.34 32.73 -30.59
C SER A 446 16.71 34.13 -31.13
N ALA A 447 16.62 35.19 -30.33
CA ALA A 447 17.18 36.49 -30.76
C ALA A 447 17.82 37.23 -29.59
N THR A 448 19.00 37.81 -29.83
CA THR A 448 19.87 38.49 -28.87
C THR A 448 19.31 39.83 -28.35
N ASN A 449 17.99 39.94 -28.11
CA ASN A 449 17.38 41.19 -27.63
C ASN A 449 15.95 40.99 -27.10
N ASP A 450 15.76 39.98 -26.26
CA ASP A 450 14.52 39.70 -25.54
C ASP A 450 14.86 39.38 -24.08
N LEU A 451 13.98 39.81 -23.15
CA LEU A 451 14.19 40.03 -21.71
C LEU A 451 14.80 38.86 -20.92
N LEU A 452 14.88 37.67 -21.52
CA LEU A 452 15.41 36.44 -20.95
C LEU A 452 15.85 35.50 -22.09
N ASP A 453 17.11 35.56 -22.54
CA ASP A 453 17.64 34.52 -23.41
C ASP A 453 18.05 33.27 -22.61
N ASN A 454 17.48 32.12 -22.97
CA ASN A 454 17.93 30.81 -22.49
C ASN A 454 19.01 30.30 -23.45
N ASP A 455 20.24 30.23 -22.97
CA ASP A 455 21.44 29.84 -23.71
C ASP A 455 21.55 28.31 -23.92
N THR A 456 20.46 27.70 -24.41
CA THR A 456 20.36 26.31 -24.87
C THR A 456 20.43 25.20 -23.80
N LEU A 457 20.23 25.51 -22.51
CA LEU A 457 20.33 24.50 -21.42
C LEU A 457 19.07 24.30 -20.56
N GLY A 458 17.89 24.69 -21.04
CA GLY A 458 16.62 24.42 -20.35
C GLY A 458 16.19 25.55 -19.41
N PHE A 459 14.90 25.57 -19.10
CA PHE A 459 14.19 26.74 -18.54
C PHE A 459 14.63 27.05 -17.09
N PRO A 460 15.14 28.25 -16.78
CA PRO A 460 15.00 28.77 -15.43
C PRO A 460 13.60 29.39 -15.26
N THR A 461 13.00 29.18 -14.09
CA THR A 461 11.80 29.90 -13.65
C THR A 461 12.17 31.36 -13.39
N ALA A 462 11.85 32.28 -14.30
CA ALA A 462 12.00 33.70 -14.02
C ALA A 462 10.83 34.18 -13.13
N THR A 463 11.14 34.86 -12.03
CA THR A 463 10.12 35.41 -11.12
C THR A 463 10.02 36.92 -11.30
N LEU A 464 8.90 37.40 -11.85
CA LEU A 464 8.63 38.84 -11.98
C LEU A 464 8.25 39.42 -10.59
N THR A 465 9.15 40.14 -9.93
CA THR A 465 8.96 40.48 -8.50
C THR A 465 8.27 41.83 -8.22
N GLN A 466 8.21 42.79 -9.16
CA GLN A 466 7.41 44.02 -8.96
C GLN A 466 7.07 44.78 -10.25
N PHE A 467 5.86 45.36 -10.32
CA PHE A 467 5.45 46.34 -11.35
C PHE A 467 4.90 47.62 -10.68
N GLY A 468 5.37 48.79 -11.13
CA GLY A 468 5.34 50.05 -10.38
C GLY A 468 3.97 50.65 -10.01
N GLY A 469 3.42 50.23 -8.85
CA GLY A 469 2.54 51.06 -8.02
C GLY A 469 1.13 51.37 -8.54
N GLY A 470 0.58 50.59 -9.48
CA GLY A 470 -0.80 50.69 -9.98
C GLY A 470 -1.45 49.31 -10.20
N SER A 471 -2.79 49.24 -10.18
CA SER A 471 -3.55 47.99 -10.24
C SER A 471 -3.44 47.29 -11.59
N LEU A 472 -2.83 46.11 -11.57
CA LEU A 472 -3.05 45.05 -12.55
C LEU A 472 -4.40 44.42 -12.23
N GLY A 473 -5.29 44.33 -13.21
CA GLY A 473 -6.58 43.65 -13.09
C GLY A 473 -6.49 42.13 -13.14
N GLY A 474 -5.50 41.51 -12.48
CA GLY A 474 -5.32 40.05 -12.42
C GLY A 474 -3.86 39.60 -12.31
N ALA A 475 -3.65 38.40 -11.75
CA ALA A 475 -2.35 37.72 -11.70
C ALA A 475 -2.00 37.14 -13.09
N VAL A 476 -0.70 37.10 -13.42
CA VAL A 476 -0.17 36.34 -14.57
C VAL A 476 0.41 35.05 -13.99
N THR A 477 -0.20 33.90 -14.29
CA THR A 477 0.16 32.59 -13.74
C THR A 477 0.57 31.57 -14.80
N ASP A 478 1.01 32.01 -15.97
CA ASP A 478 1.36 31.10 -17.06
C ASP A 478 2.80 31.32 -17.52
N ASN A 479 3.60 30.26 -17.45
CA ASN A 479 5.02 30.23 -17.81
C ASN A 479 5.26 29.41 -19.10
N ASP A 480 4.22 29.11 -19.88
CA ASP A 480 4.40 28.43 -21.16
C ASP A 480 4.98 29.38 -22.22
N ALA A 481 5.97 28.90 -22.96
CA ALA A 481 6.55 29.59 -24.10
C ALA A 481 5.48 29.86 -25.17
N GLY A 482 5.32 31.12 -25.58
CA GLY A 482 4.34 31.54 -26.60
C GLY A 482 3.07 32.18 -26.04
N THR A 483 2.97 32.36 -24.72
CA THR A 483 1.88 33.12 -24.08
C THR A 483 2.08 34.64 -24.24
N THR A 484 0.98 35.40 -24.30
CA THR A 484 1.00 36.87 -24.47
C THR A 484 0.19 37.56 -23.39
N ALA A 485 0.80 38.55 -22.74
CA ALA A 485 0.13 39.42 -21.77
C ALA A 485 0.02 40.86 -22.32
N THR A 486 -1.17 41.46 -22.24
CA THR A 486 -1.38 42.85 -22.68
C THR A 486 -1.10 43.80 -21.52
N LEU A 487 -0.08 44.65 -21.63
CA LEU A 487 0.27 45.61 -20.58
C LEU A 487 -0.29 47.00 -20.89
N ALA A 488 -0.98 47.60 -19.91
CA ALA A 488 -1.50 48.96 -19.99
C ALA A 488 -0.43 49.99 -19.59
N GLY A 489 0.65 50.09 -20.36
CA GLY A 489 1.65 51.18 -20.25
C GLY A 489 2.50 51.20 -18.99
N GLY A 490 3.83 51.11 -19.16
CA GLY A 490 4.81 51.28 -18.09
C GLY A 490 6.18 50.73 -18.48
N THR A 491 7.19 51.05 -17.69
CA THR A 491 8.54 50.48 -17.82
C THR A 491 8.66 49.24 -16.94
N LEU A 492 9.17 48.15 -17.50
CA LEU A 492 9.46 46.91 -16.78
C LEU A 492 10.91 46.95 -16.28
N THR A 493 11.16 46.58 -15.03
CA THR A 493 12.50 46.33 -14.50
C THR A 493 12.56 44.88 -14.04
N VAL A 494 13.42 44.10 -14.68
CA VAL A 494 13.80 42.75 -14.24
C VAL A 494 15.00 42.93 -13.30
N ASN A 495 15.01 42.24 -12.15
CA ASN A 495 16.12 42.28 -11.19
C ASN A 495 16.70 40.89 -11.02
#